data_AF-Q7VP16-F1
#
_entry.id   AF-Q7VP16-F1
#
_cell.length_a   1.000
_cell.length_b   1.000
_cell.length_c   1.000
_cell.angle_alpha   90.00
_cell.angle_beta   90.00
_cell.angle_gamma   90.00
#
_symmetry.space_group_name_H-M   'P 1'
#
loop_
_entity.id
_entity.type
_entity.pdbx_description
1 polymer ?
#
loop_
_entity_poly.entity_id
_entity_poly.type
_entity_poly.pdbx_seq_one_letter_code
_entity_poly.pdbx_strand_id
1 'polypeptide(L)'
;MPKDLFQPNASTSTAIAVFETYVSHNFDKDVVFYDLQDDGFILSKNKGRTDIYNKWNFIESELLDEILNGSKSDDIVISRVRIKKNDEWNIYAHSQPDYSKLNSQDFCNTINNYVIYQSKKELGLLEEDKTEFEMINVLSSYILEKNKINPKYQCKANLELFDKNRKWEYFKISDVFDRIEPTRGTTTYDLTEGNEIPYIAAKKKNNGFDYFVSEDGNEEYISDGNGIGIGIVFINLGDGSGGYSVYQAERFIGMNGKTSVGYSDYLNQYNALFLITILDKQRYKYSFGRSWTGQRFDQTKLYLPCKDNGSIDWEFMEDYIRSLPNGNII
;
A
#
# COMPACT_ATOMS: atom_id res chain seq x y z
N MET A 1 5.80 -17.78 -7.19
CA MET A 1 4.97 -18.63 -8.09
C MET A 1 3.69 -17.88 -8.42
N PRO A 2 3.10 -18.10 -9.61
CA PRO A 2 1.85 -17.46 -10.00
C PRO A 2 0.69 -17.85 -9.08
N LYS A 3 -0.25 -16.92 -8.83
CA LYS A 3 -1.41 -17.15 -7.94
C LYS A 3 -2.44 -18.12 -8.52
N ASP A 4 -2.45 -18.23 -9.84
CA ASP A 4 -3.38 -19.05 -10.62
C ASP A 4 -2.75 -20.38 -11.05
N LEU A 5 -1.67 -20.81 -10.38
CA LEU A 5 -0.96 -22.06 -10.69
C LEU A 5 -1.88 -23.30 -10.68
N PHE A 6 -2.82 -23.36 -9.74
CA PHE A 6 -3.73 -24.48 -9.55
C PHE A 6 -5.18 -24.17 -9.95
N GLN A 7 -5.42 -23.02 -10.60
CA GLN A 7 -6.77 -22.67 -11.07
C GLN A 7 -7.18 -23.54 -12.28
N PRO A 8 -8.48 -23.82 -12.45
CA PRO A 8 -9.60 -23.38 -11.60
C PRO A 8 -9.87 -24.27 -10.37
N ASN A 9 -9.12 -25.36 -10.20
CA ASN A 9 -9.43 -26.39 -9.18
C ASN A 9 -9.14 -25.93 -7.75
N ALA A 10 -8.11 -25.10 -7.56
CA ALA A 10 -7.76 -24.55 -6.25
C ALA A 10 -7.17 -23.14 -6.38
N SER A 11 -7.37 -22.33 -5.34
CA SER A 11 -6.73 -21.04 -5.16
C SER A 11 -5.85 -21.12 -3.91
N THR A 12 -4.53 -21.13 -4.09
CA THR A 12 -3.57 -21.18 -2.99
C THR A 12 -2.29 -20.42 -3.34
N SER A 13 -1.60 -19.92 -2.32
CA SER A 13 -0.26 -19.36 -2.49
C SER A 13 0.76 -20.50 -2.52
N THR A 14 1.62 -20.51 -3.55
CA THR A 14 2.58 -21.59 -3.76
C THR A 14 4.02 -21.10 -3.63
N ALA A 15 4.83 -21.87 -2.92
CA ALA A 15 6.29 -21.72 -2.88
C ALA A 15 6.93 -23.09 -3.15
N ILE A 16 8.09 -23.08 -3.79
CA ILE A 16 8.90 -24.27 -4.04
C ILE A 16 10.18 -24.11 -3.23
N ALA A 17 10.50 -25.11 -2.41
CA ALA A 17 11.74 -25.15 -1.64
C ALA A 17 12.60 -26.31 -2.15
N VAL A 18 13.87 -26.04 -2.42
CA VAL A 18 14.85 -27.04 -2.87
C VAL A 18 15.91 -27.17 -1.79
N PHE A 19 16.13 -28.39 -1.32
CA PHE A 19 17.11 -28.70 -0.28
C PHE A 19 17.78 -30.05 -0.56
N GLU A 20 19.03 -30.17 -0.13
CA GLU A 20 19.76 -31.43 -0.15
C GLU A 20 19.38 -32.26 1.08
N THR A 21 19.06 -33.53 0.88
CA THR A 21 18.68 -34.42 1.98
C THR A 21 19.90 -34.79 2.82
N TYR A 22 19.69 -35.01 4.12
CA TYR A 22 20.74 -35.36 5.09
C TYR A 22 21.83 -34.29 5.33
N VAL A 23 21.66 -33.08 4.80
CA VAL A 23 22.56 -31.95 5.02
C VAL A 23 21.84 -30.87 5.81
N SER A 24 22.40 -30.51 6.98
CA SER A 24 21.88 -29.37 7.76
C SER A 24 22.17 -28.05 7.04
N HIS A 25 21.23 -27.10 7.10
CA HIS A 25 21.44 -25.78 6.52
C HIS A 25 22.65 -25.07 7.14
N ASN A 26 23.53 -24.52 6.30
CA ASN A 26 24.68 -23.74 6.72
C ASN A 26 24.33 -22.24 6.67
N PHE A 27 24.17 -21.62 7.84
CA PHE A 27 23.81 -20.21 7.99
C PHE A 27 24.89 -19.22 7.51
N ASP A 28 26.11 -19.67 7.22
CA ASP A 28 27.16 -18.85 6.61
C ASP A 28 27.04 -18.80 5.07
N LYS A 29 26.17 -19.63 4.49
CA LYS A 29 25.89 -19.64 3.04
C LYS A 29 24.61 -18.87 2.75
N ASP A 30 24.60 -18.23 1.59
CA ASP A 30 23.43 -17.52 1.10
C ASP A 30 22.33 -18.52 0.71
N VAL A 31 21.09 -18.16 0.99
CA VAL A 31 19.90 -18.78 0.41
C VAL A 31 19.46 -17.93 -0.76
N VAL A 32 19.20 -18.57 -1.90
CA VAL A 32 18.67 -17.91 -3.09
C VAL A 32 17.15 -17.96 -3.05
N PHE A 33 16.53 -16.80 -2.99
CA PHE A 33 15.10 -16.60 -3.16
C PHE A 33 14.83 -16.04 -4.55
N TYR A 34 13.84 -16.59 -5.25
CA TYR A 34 13.44 -16.14 -6.59
C TYR A 34 11.92 -16.01 -6.68
N ASP A 35 11.44 -14.87 -7.19
CA ASP A 35 10.02 -14.60 -7.35
C ASP A 35 9.54 -14.87 -8.79
N LEU A 36 9.19 -16.13 -9.05
CA LEU A 36 8.59 -16.53 -10.32
C LEU A 36 7.08 -16.25 -10.31
N GLN A 37 6.67 -14.98 -10.24
CA GLN A 37 5.26 -14.59 -10.26
C GLN A 37 4.63 -14.72 -11.66
N ASP A 38 5.43 -14.52 -12.72
CA ASP A 38 5.08 -14.76 -14.12
C ASP A 38 5.97 -15.90 -14.66
N ASP A 39 5.37 -17.07 -14.89
CA ASP A 39 6.02 -18.23 -15.51
C ASP A 39 5.78 -18.30 -17.02
N GLY A 40 5.11 -17.30 -17.60
CA GLY A 40 4.74 -17.24 -19.02
C GLY A 40 3.53 -18.09 -19.41
N PHE A 41 3.02 -18.96 -18.53
CA PHE A 41 1.83 -19.75 -18.80
C PHE A 41 0.55 -18.94 -18.56
N ILE A 42 -0.48 -19.21 -19.36
CA ILE A 42 -1.78 -18.55 -19.25
C ILE A 42 -2.87 -19.59 -19.04
N LEU A 43 -3.81 -19.29 -18.15
CA LEU A 43 -4.97 -20.12 -17.92
C LEU A 43 -5.89 -20.14 -19.15
N SER A 44 -5.94 -21.29 -19.82
CA SER A 44 -6.79 -21.56 -20.98
C SER A 44 -8.09 -22.23 -20.55
N LYS A 45 -9.20 -21.79 -21.14
CA LYS A 45 -10.51 -22.40 -20.96
C LYS A 45 -10.43 -23.91 -21.25
N ASN A 46 -10.82 -24.73 -20.27
CA ASN A 46 -10.86 -26.21 -20.33
C ASN A 46 -9.51 -26.92 -20.56
N LYS A 47 -8.36 -26.23 -20.51
CA LYS A 47 -7.04 -26.84 -20.71
C LYS A 47 -6.07 -26.61 -19.54
N GLY A 48 -6.45 -25.80 -18.55
CA GLY A 48 -5.54 -25.38 -17.51
C GLY A 48 -4.52 -24.38 -18.05
N ARG A 49 -3.37 -24.26 -17.37
CA ARG A 49 -2.29 -23.35 -17.76
C ARG A 49 -1.54 -23.88 -18.97
N THR A 50 -1.35 -23.04 -19.98
CA THR A 50 -0.66 -23.40 -21.22
C THR A 50 0.32 -22.30 -21.63
N ASP A 51 1.50 -22.67 -22.10
CA ASP A 51 2.49 -21.75 -22.67
C ASP A 51 2.14 -21.42 -24.14
N ILE A 52 1.12 -20.59 -24.32
CA ILE A 52 0.63 -20.20 -25.66
C ILE A 52 1.68 -19.39 -26.42
N TYR A 53 2.51 -18.64 -25.69
CA TYR A 53 3.46 -17.69 -26.26
C TYR A 53 4.88 -18.23 -26.36
N ASN A 54 5.09 -19.52 -26.04
CA ASN A 54 6.40 -20.18 -26.01
C ASN A 54 7.44 -19.42 -25.17
N LYS A 55 6.99 -18.84 -24.05
CA LYS A 55 7.84 -18.04 -23.15
C LYS A 55 8.61 -18.91 -22.16
N TRP A 56 8.13 -20.12 -21.86
CA TRP A 56 8.67 -20.95 -20.79
C TRP A 56 10.15 -21.26 -21.00
N ASN A 57 10.55 -21.69 -22.21
CA ASN A 57 11.94 -22.07 -22.47
C ASN A 57 12.93 -20.93 -22.18
N PHE A 58 12.53 -19.68 -22.47
CA PHE A 58 13.34 -18.51 -22.16
C PHE A 58 13.37 -18.23 -20.65
N ILE A 59 12.19 -18.22 -20.01
CA ILE A 59 12.05 -17.98 -18.56
C ILE A 59 12.81 -19.05 -17.75
N GLU A 60 12.72 -20.31 -18.15
CA GLU A 60 13.43 -21.43 -17.53
C GLU A 60 14.94 -21.27 -17.64
N SER A 61 15.44 -20.90 -18.83
CA SER A 61 16.87 -20.68 -19.03
C SER A 61 17.40 -19.53 -18.16
N GLU A 62 16.68 -18.41 -18.11
CA GLU A 62 17.04 -17.26 -17.27
C GLU A 62 17.01 -17.62 -15.79
N LEU A 63 15.95 -18.31 -15.34
CA LEU A 63 15.79 -18.76 -13.96
C LEU A 63 16.95 -19.67 -13.53
N LEU A 64 17.30 -20.66 -14.35
CA LEU A 64 18.35 -21.62 -14.03
C LEU A 64 19.74 -20.97 -14.05
N ASP A 65 20.02 -20.09 -15.01
CA ASP A 65 21.29 -19.37 -15.04
C ASP A 65 21.46 -18.48 -13.81
N GLU A 66 20.42 -17.74 -13.43
CA GLU A 66 20.44 -16.92 -12.23
C GLU A 66 20.62 -17.76 -10.95
N ILE A 67 19.89 -18.86 -10.79
CA ILE A 67 20.00 -19.69 -9.58
C ILE A 67 21.37 -20.37 -9.48
N LEU A 68 21.92 -20.88 -10.59
CA LEU A 68 23.11 -21.73 -10.58
C LEU A 68 24.42 -20.95 -10.75
N ASN A 69 24.43 -19.92 -11.60
CA ASN A 69 25.62 -19.18 -11.98
C ASN A 69 25.62 -17.73 -11.50
N GLY A 70 24.44 -17.17 -11.22
CA GLY A 70 24.29 -15.79 -10.79
C GLY A 70 24.89 -15.53 -9.40
N SER A 71 25.46 -14.32 -9.23
CA SER A 71 26.13 -13.90 -7.98
C SER A 71 25.58 -12.60 -7.39
N LYS A 72 24.67 -11.91 -8.09
CA LYS A 72 24.17 -10.59 -7.71
C LYS A 72 22.67 -10.60 -7.51
N SER A 73 22.22 -9.94 -6.46
CA SER A 73 20.80 -9.69 -6.23
C SER A 73 20.37 -8.35 -6.81
N ASP A 74 19.16 -8.33 -7.37
CA ASP A 74 18.43 -7.08 -7.62
C ASP A 74 17.57 -6.68 -6.42
N ASP A 75 17.42 -7.59 -5.44
CA ASP A 75 16.56 -7.47 -4.27
C ASP A 75 15.11 -7.18 -4.62
N ILE A 76 14.65 -7.56 -5.81
CA ILE A 76 13.27 -7.39 -6.27
C ILE A 76 12.73 -8.76 -6.69
N VAL A 77 13.35 -9.38 -7.70
CA VAL A 77 12.99 -10.70 -8.23
C VAL A 77 13.89 -11.77 -7.64
N ILE A 78 15.15 -11.45 -7.35
CA ILE A 78 16.13 -12.38 -6.81
C ILE A 78 16.91 -11.79 -5.62
N SER A 79 16.85 -12.50 -4.50
CA SER A 79 17.54 -12.14 -3.25
C SER A 79 18.41 -13.29 -2.77
N ARG A 80 19.71 -13.03 -2.59
CA ARG A 80 20.70 -13.95 -2.03
C ARG A 80 21.05 -13.46 -0.64
N VAL A 81 20.54 -14.15 0.37
CA VAL A 81 20.59 -13.66 1.76
C VAL A 81 21.02 -14.77 2.71
N ARG A 82 21.92 -14.43 3.63
CA ARG A 82 22.21 -15.28 4.79
C ARG A 82 21.10 -15.12 5.80
N ILE A 83 20.24 -16.11 5.85
CA ILE A 83 19.14 -16.17 6.79
C ILE A 83 19.63 -16.55 8.19
N LYS A 84 18.89 -16.17 9.22
CA LYS A 84 19.05 -16.64 10.59
C LYS A 84 17.99 -17.69 10.92
N LYS A 85 18.19 -18.40 12.03
CA LYS A 85 17.32 -19.51 12.48
C LYS A 85 15.83 -19.16 12.54
N ASN A 86 15.49 -17.90 12.85
CA ASN A 86 14.11 -17.45 13.03
C ASN A 86 13.62 -16.52 11.91
N ASP A 87 14.39 -16.36 10.84
CA ASP A 87 13.98 -15.51 9.72
C ASP A 87 12.89 -16.20 8.88
N GLU A 88 12.11 -15.41 8.15
CA GLU A 88 11.14 -15.94 7.19
C GLU A 88 11.87 -16.51 5.97
N TRP A 89 11.57 -17.77 5.62
CA TRP A 89 12.09 -18.42 4.41
C TRP A 89 11.20 -18.09 3.21
N ASN A 90 11.04 -16.80 2.93
CA ASN A 90 10.18 -16.29 1.88
C ASN A 90 10.79 -15.04 1.25
N ILE A 91 10.79 -14.95 -0.09
CA ILE A 91 11.36 -13.80 -0.81
C ILE A 91 10.81 -12.45 -0.34
N TYR A 92 9.52 -12.37 0.00
CA TYR A 92 8.87 -11.12 0.42
C TYR A 92 9.40 -10.55 1.74
N ALA A 93 10.16 -11.34 2.52
CA ALA A 93 10.85 -10.86 3.70
C ALA A 93 12.22 -10.24 3.38
N HIS A 94 12.78 -10.56 2.21
CA HIS A 94 14.15 -10.22 1.82
C HIS A 94 14.21 -9.26 0.62
N SER A 95 13.12 -9.14 -0.13
CA SER A 95 13.02 -8.22 -1.26
C SER A 95 12.59 -6.80 -0.86
N GLN A 96 12.87 -5.85 -1.74
CA GLN A 96 12.50 -4.45 -1.70
C GLN A 96 11.47 -4.15 -2.78
N PRO A 97 10.63 -3.11 -2.64
CA PRO A 97 9.81 -2.66 -3.74
C PRO A 97 10.64 -2.17 -4.91
N ASP A 98 10.16 -2.48 -6.11
CA ASP A 98 10.71 -1.94 -7.35
C ASP A 98 10.24 -0.49 -7.54
N TYR A 99 11.03 0.46 -7.04
CA TYR A 99 10.79 1.89 -7.23
C TYR A 99 11.20 2.39 -8.63
N SER A 100 11.85 1.57 -9.48
CA SER A 100 12.20 1.99 -10.84
C SER A 100 10.97 2.23 -11.72
N LYS A 101 9.84 1.62 -11.35
CA LYS A 101 8.53 1.78 -12.00
C LYS A 101 7.68 2.88 -11.37
N LEU A 102 8.11 3.47 -10.25
CA LEU A 102 7.37 4.55 -9.58
C LEU A 102 7.36 5.79 -10.48
N ASN A 103 6.17 6.31 -10.76
CA ASN A 103 6.01 7.48 -11.63
C ASN A 103 4.82 8.35 -11.20
N SER A 104 4.65 9.51 -11.82
CA SER A 104 3.59 10.47 -11.46
C SER A 104 2.18 9.90 -11.56
N GLN A 105 1.92 8.93 -12.45
CA GLN A 105 0.60 8.32 -12.57
C GLN A 105 0.19 7.56 -11.30
N ASP A 106 1.14 6.97 -10.59
CA ASP A 106 0.87 6.31 -9.30
C ASP A 106 0.30 7.31 -8.29
N PHE A 107 0.90 8.50 -8.21
CA PHE A 107 0.46 9.57 -7.32
C PHE A 107 -0.88 10.16 -7.78
N CYS A 108 -1.06 10.41 -9.08
CA CYS A 108 -2.34 10.85 -9.64
C CYS A 108 -3.48 9.87 -9.30
N ASN A 109 -3.23 8.56 -9.34
CA ASN A 109 -4.22 7.56 -8.97
C ASN A 109 -4.60 7.67 -7.49
N THR A 110 -3.62 7.85 -6.59
CA THR A 110 -3.87 8.06 -5.16
C THR A 110 -4.67 9.34 -4.91
N ILE A 111 -4.27 10.46 -5.53
CA ILE A 111 -4.98 11.74 -5.44
C ILE A 111 -6.43 11.60 -5.93
N ASN A 112 -6.63 11.03 -7.12
CA ASN A 112 -7.97 10.88 -7.70
C ASN A 112 -8.89 10.00 -6.83
N ASN A 113 -8.36 8.90 -6.29
CA ASN A 113 -9.13 8.05 -5.38
C ASN A 113 -9.56 8.81 -4.12
N TYR A 114 -8.68 9.64 -3.57
CA TYR A 114 -8.99 10.45 -2.40
C TYR A 114 -9.98 11.58 -2.72
N VAL A 115 -9.79 12.30 -3.81
CA VAL A 115 -10.72 13.36 -4.27
C VAL A 115 -12.11 12.79 -4.54
N ILE A 116 -12.20 11.59 -5.14
CA ILE A 116 -13.49 10.88 -5.31
C ILE A 116 -14.12 10.58 -3.95
N TYR A 117 -13.35 10.06 -2.99
CA TYR A 117 -13.86 9.80 -1.65
C TYR A 117 -14.36 11.08 -0.96
N GLN A 118 -13.58 12.16 -0.98
CA GLN A 118 -13.96 13.44 -0.39
C GLN A 118 -15.20 14.03 -1.05
N SER A 119 -15.26 14.01 -2.39
CA SER A 119 -16.45 14.48 -3.12
C SER A 119 -17.70 13.69 -2.76
N LYS A 120 -17.58 12.36 -2.59
CA LYS A 120 -18.70 11.54 -2.10
C LYS A 120 -19.10 11.92 -0.68
N LYS A 121 -18.13 12.18 0.21
CA LYS A 121 -18.39 12.61 1.58
C LYS A 121 -19.13 13.95 1.61
N GLU A 122 -18.61 14.96 0.91
CA GLU A 122 -19.16 16.31 0.83
C GLU A 122 -20.59 16.33 0.25
N LEU A 123 -20.91 15.40 -0.64
CA LEU A 123 -22.24 15.27 -1.26
C LEU A 123 -23.19 14.30 -0.52
N GLY A 124 -22.76 13.69 0.59
CA GLY A 124 -23.57 12.70 1.33
C GLY A 124 -23.82 11.40 0.54
N LEU A 125 -22.89 11.00 -0.33
CA LEU A 125 -23.01 9.86 -1.24
C LEU A 125 -22.25 8.61 -0.78
N LEU A 126 -21.68 8.59 0.42
CA LEU A 126 -20.85 7.48 0.88
C LEU A 126 -21.65 6.19 1.17
N GLU A 127 -22.87 6.34 1.69
CA GLU A 127 -23.78 5.24 2.05
C GLU A 127 -24.93 5.08 1.03
N GLU A 128 -24.99 5.95 0.02
CA GLU A 128 -26.01 5.95 -1.00
C GLU A 128 -25.78 4.85 -2.04
N ASP A 129 -26.82 4.06 -2.32
CA ASP A 129 -26.82 3.08 -3.41
C ASP A 129 -27.20 3.77 -4.72
N LYS A 130 -26.19 4.23 -5.48
CA LYS A 130 -26.35 4.83 -6.81
C LYS A 130 -25.66 3.97 -7.85
N THR A 131 -26.22 3.96 -9.06
CA THR A 131 -25.58 3.31 -10.19
C THR A 131 -24.25 4.00 -10.54
N GLU A 132 -23.32 3.27 -11.15
CA GLU A 132 -22.04 3.84 -11.59
C GLU A 132 -22.24 5.05 -12.52
N PHE A 133 -23.25 5.01 -13.38
CA PHE A 133 -23.57 6.10 -14.30
C PHE A 133 -24.03 7.37 -13.56
N GLU A 134 -24.93 7.24 -12.58
CA GLU A 134 -25.36 8.38 -11.75
C GLU A 134 -24.19 8.95 -10.94
N MET A 135 -23.39 8.06 -10.34
CA MET A 135 -22.22 8.44 -9.55
C MET A 135 -21.21 9.22 -10.41
N ILE A 136 -20.93 8.77 -11.63
CA ILE A 136 -20.03 9.47 -12.57
C ILE A 136 -20.57 10.87 -12.91
N ASN A 137 -21.86 10.99 -13.22
CA ASN A 137 -22.45 12.28 -13.61
C ASN A 137 -22.37 13.32 -12.49
N VAL A 138 -22.73 12.90 -11.27
CA VAL A 138 -22.72 13.77 -10.09
C VAL A 138 -21.30 14.18 -9.72
N LEU A 139 -20.37 13.22 -9.62
CA LEU A 139 -18.99 13.51 -9.25
C LEU A 139 -18.24 14.32 -10.30
N SER A 140 -18.44 14.04 -11.59
CA SER A 140 -17.79 14.78 -12.67
C SER A 140 -18.17 16.26 -12.63
N SER A 141 -19.46 16.56 -12.47
CA SER A 141 -19.97 17.94 -12.38
C SER A 141 -19.36 18.66 -11.18
N TYR A 142 -19.38 18.01 -10.01
CA TYR A 142 -18.86 18.57 -8.77
C TYR A 142 -17.35 18.86 -8.84
N ILE A 143 -16.55 17.90 -9.33
CA ILE A 143 -15.09 18.04 -9.44
C ILE A 143 -14.72 19.14 -10.44
N LEU A 144 -15.46 19.27 -11.55
CA LEU A 144 -15.24 20.34 -12.52
C LEU A 144 -15.54 21.72 -11.91
N GLU A 145 -16.57 21.85 -11.08
CA GLU A 145 -16.88 23.08 -10.35
C GLU A 145 -15.81 23.42 -9.31
N LYS A 146 -15.38 22.45 -8.49
CA LYS A 146 -14.31 22.63 -7.48
C LYS A 146 -13.01 23.12 -8.12
N ASN A 147 -12.67 22.58 -9.29
CA ASN A 147 -11.51 23.02 -10.07
C ASN A 147 -11.63 24.45 -10.61
N LYS A 148 -12.83 24.92 -11.00
CA LYS A 148 -13.06 26.30 -11.46
C LYS A 148 -12.91 27.33 -10.33
N ILE A 149 -13.26 26.96 -9.10
CA ILE A 149 -13.24 27.84 -7.93
C ILE A 149 -11.83 27.99 -7.35
N ASN A 150 -10.98 26.97 -7.51
CA ASN A 150 -9.58 26.97 -7.05
C ASN A 150 -8.53 27.09 -8.19
N PRO A 151 -8.59 28.11 -9.08
CA PRO A 151 -7.59 28.29 -10.12
C PRO A 151 -6.26 28.83 -9.56
N LYS A 152 -6.27 29.45 -8.37
CA LYS A 152 -5.08 30.05 -7.72
C LYS A 152 -4.01 29.03 -7.32
N TYR A 153 -4.36 27.75 -7.25
CA TYR A 153 -3.45 26.64 -6.93
C TYR A 153 -3.17 25.73 -8.13
N GLN A 154 -3.48 26.14 -9.38
CA GLN A 154 -2.85 25.51 -10.54
C GLN A 154 -1.34 25.78 -10.44
N CYS A 155 -0.62 24.80 -9.89
CA CYS A 155 0.77 25.01 -9.52
C CYS A 155 1.65 25.16 -10.76
N LYS A 156 2.63 26.05 -10.60
CA LYS A 156 3.68 26.39 -11.55
C LYS A 156 4.64 25.19 -11.70
N ALA A 157 4.93 24.84 -12.95
CA ALA A 157 5.91 23.82 -13.39
C ALA A 157 5.65 22.39 -12.88
N ASN A 158 5.65 21.43 -13.81
CA ASN A 158 5.62 20.01 -13.47
C ASN A 158 6.89 19.69 -12.67
N LEU A 159 6.76 19.50 -11.36
CA LEU A 159 7.87 19.02 -10.54
C LEU A 159 8.21 17.60 -10.97
N GLU A 160 9.46 17.35 -11.32
CA GLU A 160 9.93 15.98 -11.60
C GLU A 160 10.08 15.22 -10.28
N LEU A 161 9.57 13.99 -10.22
CA LEU A 161 9.68 13.14 -9.04
C LEU A 161 11.15 12.84 -8.69
N PHE A 162 11.91 12.44 -9.71
CA PHE A 162 13.34 12.17 -9.64
C PHE A 162 14.10 13.27 -10.37
N ASP A 163 14.60 14.25 -9.60
CA ASP A 163 15.53 15.27 -10.08
C ASP A 163 16.96 14.86 -9.73
N LYS A 164 17.94 15.15 -10.60
CA LYS A 164 19.38 14.88 -10.35
C LYS A 164 19.90 15.53 -9.07
N ASN A 165 19.30 16.62 -8.62
CA ASN A 165 19.68 17.34 -7.42
C ASN A 165 18.90 16.87 -6.17
N ARG A 166 17.89 16.00 -6.32
CA ARG A 166 17.10 15.50 -5.20
C ARG A 166 17.65 14.17 -4.72
N LYS A 167 18.02 14.12 -3.44
CA LYS A 167 18.43 12.90 -2.77
C LYS A 167 17.21 12.12 -2.30
N TRP A 168 17.35 10.81 -2.31
CA TRP A 168 16.36 9.87 -1.84
C TRP A 168 17.04 8.81 -0.99
N GLU A 169 16.43 8.47 0.13
CA GLU A 169 16.98 7.50 1.08
C GLU A 169 15.88 6.61 1.66
N TYR A 170 16.30 5.51 2.28
CA TYR A 170 15.38 4.60 2.97
C TYR A 170 15.23 4.99 4.44
N PHE A 171 14.01 5.30 4.84
CA PHE A 171 13.63 5.62 6.22
C PHE A 171 12.82 4.48 6.81
N LYS A 172 13.06 4.08 8.07
CA LYS A 172 12.16 3.13 8.72
C LYS A 172 10.81 3.78 8.96
N ILE A 173 9.74 2.99 9.04
CA ILE A 173 8.41 3.51 9.35
C ILE A 173 8.40 4.27 10.68
N SER A 174 9.21 3.85 11.66
CA SER A 174 9.40 4.53 12.94
C SER A 174 10.09 5.90 12.83
N ASP A 175 10.81 6.16 11.74
CA ASP A 175 11.48 7.44 11.51
C ASP A 175 10.55 8.44 10.79
N VAL A 176 9.44 7.95 10.22
CA VAL A 176 8.44 8.72 9.47
C VAL A 176 7.26 9.13 10.36
N PHE A 177 6.89 8.27 11.31
CA PHE A 177 5.76 8.52 12.23
C PHE A 177 6.25 8.61 13.67
N ASP A 178 5.95 9.74 14.31
CA ASP A 178 6.30 10.05 15.71
C ASP A 178 5.56 9.13 16.70
N ARG A 179 4.34 8.71 16.34
CA ARG A 179 3.52 7.77 17.13
C ARG A 179 2.78 6.82 16.21
N ILE A 180 2.85 5.53 16.51
CA ILE A 180 2.03 4.50 15.87
C ILE A 180 1.32 3.71 16.96
N GLU A 181 -0.01 3.60 16.87
CA GLU A 181 -0.82 2.86 17.83
C GLU A 181 -1.90 2.02 17.13
N PRO A 182 -2.34 0.91 17.75
CA PRO A 182 -3.53 0.20 17.31
C PRO A 182 -4.76 1.11 17.37
N THR A 183 -5.70 0.93 16.45
CA THR A 183 -7.01 1.59 16.56
C THR A 183 -7.80 1.05 17.76
N ARG A 184 -8.71 1.85 18.31
CA ARG A 184 -9.34 1.57 19.62
C ARG A 184 -10.57 0.66 19.55
N GLY A 185 -11.22 0.52 18.39
CA GLY A 185 -12.43 -0.30 18.25
C GLY A 185 -12.16 -1.79 18.50
N THR A 186 -12.99 -2.45 19.30
CA THR A 186 -12.83 -3.87 19.66
C THR A 186 -13.88 -4.80 19.05
N THR A 187 -15.03 -4.24 18.67
CA THR A 187 -16.19 -4.95 18.13
C THR A 187 -16.86 -4.09 17.06
N THR A 188 -17.46 -4.73 16.04
CA THR A 188 -18.32 -4.05 15.06
C THR A 188 -19.80 -4.18 15.38
N TYR A 189 -20.17 -5.11 16.28
CA TYR A 189 -21.57 -5.47 16.53
C TYR A 189 -22.24 -4.59 17.58
N ASP A 190 -21.44 -3.98 18.45
CA ASP A 190 -21.93 -3.20 19.58
C ASP A 190 -21.77 -1.68 19.34
N LEU A 191 -21.46 -1.28 18.10
CA LEU A 191 -21.34 0.14 17.75
C LEU A 191 -22.72 0.79 17.66
N THR A 192 -22.90 1.89 18.38
CA THR A 192 -24.15 2.66 18.35
C THR A 192 -24.36 3.30 16.98
N GLU A 193 -25.51 3.07 16.36
CA GLU A 193 -25.87 3.66 15.06
C GLU A 193 -25.92 5.20 15.14
N GLY A 194 -25.40 5.87 14.11
CA GLY A 194 -25.35 7.32 13.99
C GLY A 194 -24.76 7.77 12.66
N ASN A 195 -24.49 9.05 12.50
CA ASN A 195 -24.02 9.65 11.26
C ASN A 195 -22.80 10.58 11.44
N GLU A 196 -22.11 10.50 12.58
CA GLU A 196 -21.07 11.45 12.98
C GLU A 196 -19.65 10.93 12.74
N ILE A 197 -19.34 9.70 13.17
CA ILE A 197 -17.99 9.16 13.15
C ILE A 197 -17.87 8.06 12.07
N PRO A 198 -16.91 8.15 11.13
CA PRO A 198 -16.72 7.11 10.13
C PRO A 198 -16.08 5.86 10.74
N TYR A 199 -16.66 4.69 10.46
CA TYR A 199 -16.01 3.41 10.70
C TYR A 199 -15.12 3.03 9.50
N ILE A 200 -13.82 2.83 9.77
CA ILE A 200 -12.79 2.51 8.79
C ILE A 200 -12.46 1.02 8.89
N ALA A 201 -13.00 0.26 7.93
CA ALA A 201 -12.80 -1.16 7.80
C ALA A 201 -11.52 -1.49 7.01
N ALA A 202 -11.16 -2.77 6.99
CA ALA A 202 -10.12 -3.30 6.11
C ALA A 202 -10.59 -3.34 4.63
N LYS A 203 -10.91 -2.18 4.06
CA LYS A 203 -11.42 -2.00 2.69
C LYS A 203 -10.46 -1.16 1.85
N LYS A 204 -10.44 -1.44 0.55
CA LYS A 204 -9.58 -0.76 -0.44
C LYS A 204 -10.21 0.49 -1.04
N LYS A 205 -11.54 0.51 -1.09
CA LYS A 205 -12.34 1.56 -1.73
C LYS A 205 -12.76 2.59 -0.70
N ASN A 206 -13.19 3.76 -1.17
CA ASN A 206 -13.73 4.85 -0.35
C ASN A 206 -12.85 5.17 0.87
N ASN A 207 -11.52 5.16 0.70
CA ASN A 207 -10.58 5.52 1.77
C ASN A 207 -10.79 4.68 3.07
N GLY A 208 -11.20 3.42 2.91
CA GLY A 208 -11.45 2.48 4.02
C GLY A 208 -12.82 2.63 4.70
N PHE A 209 -13.61 3.64 4.33
CA PHE A 209 -14.94 3.87 4.88
C PHE A 209 -15.88 2.68 4.66
N ASP A 210 -16.65 2.35 5.69
CA ASP A 210 -17.71 1.35 5.65
C ASP A 210 -19.09 1.99 5.86
N TYR A 211 -19.32 2.58 7.03
CA TYR A 211 -20.56 3.25 7.45
C TYR A 211 -20.26 4.28 8.55
N PHE A 212 -21.21 5.15 8.86
CA PHE A 212 -21.12 6.06 10.00
C PHE A 212 -21.72 5.47 11.28
N VAL A 213 -21.23 5.94 12.44
CA VAL A 213 -21.72 5.58 13.78
C VAL A 213 -21.83 6.82 14.66
N SER A 214 -22.56 6.70 15.77
CA SER A 214 -22.69 7.80 16.73
C SER A 214 -21.40 8.07 17.47
N GLU A 215 -21.13 9.33 17.82
CA GLU A 215 -20.07 9.66 18.79
C GLU A 215 -20.50 9.23 20.21
N ASP A 216 -21.76 9.50 20.56
CA ASP A 216 -22.35 9.15 21.85
C ASP A 216 -22.46 7.63 22.00
N GLY A 217 -21.88 7.10 23.07
CA GLY A 217 -21.85 5.66 23.35
C GLY A 217 -20.76 4.87 22.63
N ASN A 218 -19.91 5.52 21.82
CA ASN A 218 -18.75 4.89 21.17
C ASN A 218 -17.42 5.54 21.54
N GLU A 219 -17.39 6.45 22.54
CA GLU A 219 -16.27 7.33 22.85
C GLU A 219 -14.95 6.58 23.11
N GLU A 220 -15.04 5.39 23.71
CA GLU A 220 -13.88 4.53 24.00
C GLU A 220 -13.26 3.89 22.75
N TYR A 221 -14.03 3.74 21.66
CA TYR A 221 -13.61 3.15 20.40
C TYR A 221 -13.07 4.18 19.40
N ILE A 222 -13.28 5.46 19.67
CA ILE A 222 -12.84 6.55 18.80
C ILE A 222 -11.33 6.67 18.88
N SER A 223 -10.68 6.38 17.75
CA SER A 223 -9.28 6.68 17.55
C SER A 223 -9.17 8.15 17.17
N ASP A 224 -8.27 8.86 17.84
CA ASP A 224 -8.06 10.26 17.52
C ASP A 224 -7.46 10.36 16.12
N GLY A 225 -7.88 11.33 15.34
CA GLY A 225 -6.96 11.91 14.37
C GLY A 225 -6.05 12.86 15.16
N ASN A 226 -4.72 12.73 15.06
CA ASN A 226 -3.67 13.29 15.95
C ASN A 226 -3.96 14.62 16.70
N GLY A 227 -4.80 14.67 17.75
CA GLY A 227 -5.13 15.92 18.48
C GLY A 227 -5.77 17.07 17.66
N ILE A 228 -5.64 17.03 16.33
CA ILE A 228 -6.09 17.92 15.24
C ILE A 228 -6.42 17.03 14.01
N GLY A 229 -7.03 15.85 14.21
CA GLY A 229 -7.74 15.13 13.15
C GLY A 229 -6.94 14.28 12.17
N ILE A 230 -5.61 14.36 12.07
CA ILE A 230 -4.90 13.78 10.90
C ILE A 230 -4.08 12.53 11.23
N GLY A 231 -4.23 11.44 10.45
CA GLY A 231 -3.39 10.23 10.55
C GLY A 231 -3.44 9.32 9.31
N ILE A 232 -2.42 8.48 9.13
CA ILE A 232 -2.45 7.40 8.14
C ILE A 232 -2.84 6.11 8.84
N VAL A 233 -3.97 5.54 8.44
CA VAL A 233 -4.45 4.24 8.91
C VAL A 233 -3.84 3.14 8.06
N PHE A 234 -3.10 2.24 8.70
CA PHE A 234 -2.56 1.03 8.11
C PHE A 234 -3.57 -0.10 8.26
N ILE A 235 -3.88 -0.78 7.15
CA ILE A 235 -4.68 -1.99 7.14
C ILE A 235 -3.72 -3.17 7.27
N ASN A 236 -3.47 -3.58 8.51
CA ASN A 236 -2.50 -4.62 8.86
C ASN A 236 -3.00 -6.02 8.47
N LEU A 237 -4.30 -6.27 8.55
CA LEU A 237 -4.92 -7.55 8.25
C LEU A 237 -6.30 -7.36 7.61
N GLY A 238 -6.54 -8.05 6.49
CA GLY A 238 -7.83 -8.09 5.82
C GLY A 238 -7.78 -8.94 4.56
N ASP A 239 -8.91 -9.57 4.23
CA ASP A 239 -9.01 -10.39 3.03
C ASP A 239 -8.88 -9.51 1.77
N GLY A 240 -7.77 -9.70 1.07
CA GLY A 240 -7.36 -8.89 -0.07
C GLY A 240 -6.85 -7.48 0.25
N SER A 241 -7.13 -6.90 1.41
CA SER A 241 -6.81 -5.50 1.77
C SER A 241 -5.61 -5.32 2.71
N GLY A 242 -5.02 -6.41 3.24
CA GLY A 242 -3.79 -6.33 4.02
C GLY A 242 -2.67 -5.60 3.26
N GLY A 243 -2.00 -4.66 3.93
CA GLY A 243 -0.94 -3.81 3.39
C GLY A 243 -1.42 -2.47 2.82
N TYR A 244 -2.73 -2.22 2.72
CA TYR A 244 -3.23 -0.92 2.29
C TYR A 244 -3.04 0.14 3.38
N SER A 245 -2.95 1.40 2.97
CA SER A 245 -2.92 2.55 3.87
C SER A 245 -3.91 3.60 3.37
N VAL A 246 -4.62 4.26 4.29
CA VAL A 246 -5.65 5.26 3.97
C VAL A 246 -5.48 6.49 4.86
N TYR A 247 -5.84 7.67 4.37
CA TYR A 247 -5.63 8.92 5.10
C TYR A 247 -6.91 9.34 5.82
N GLN A 248 -6.87 9.57 7.12
CA GLN A 248 -8.02 10.09 7.87
C GLN A 248 -7.72 11.51 8.35
N ALA A 249 -8.60 12.45 7.99
CA ALA A 249 -8.51 13.86 8.35
C ALA A 249 -9.34 14.22 9.60
N GLU A 250 -10.16 13.28 10.07
CA GLU A 250 -11.05 13.44 11.22
C GLU A 250 -10.94 12.22 12.14
N ARG A 251 -11.57 12.31 13.32
CA ARG A 251 -11.72 11.19 14.23
C ARG A 251 -12.46 10.05 13.54
N PHE A 252 -12.09 8.82 13.85
CA PHE A 252 -12.65 7.63 13.20
C PHE A 252 -12.61 6.45 14.15
N ILE A 253 -13.36 5.40 13.82
CA ILE A 253 -13.26 4.10 14.50
C ILE A 253 -12.60 3.12 13.56
N GLY A 254 -11.55 2.45 14.03
CA GLY A 254 -10.93 1.31 13.36
C GLY A 254 -10.92 0.09 14.26
N MET A 255 -10.75 -1.09 13.68
CA MET A 255 -10.72 -2.35 14.41
C MET A 255 -9.31 -2.72 14.88
N ASN A 256 -9.11 -2.77 16.20
CA ASN A 256 -7.89 -3.22 16.83
C ASN A 256 -7.49 -4.62 16.32
N GLY A 257 -6.20 -4.83 16.11
CA GLY A 257 -5.65 -6.07 15.54
C GLY A 257 -5.80 -6.19 14.02
N LYS A 258 -6.67 -5.38 13.39
CA LYS A 258 -6.78 -5.30 11.91
C LYS A 258 -6.20 -4.00 11.37
N THR A 259 -6.31 -2.91 12.11
CA THR A 259 -5.80 -1.61 11.71
C THR A 259 -4.98 -0.96 12.83
N SER A 260 -4.04 -0.12 12.41
CA SER A 260 -3.25 0.76 13.26
C SER A 260 -3.18 2.12 12.59
N VAL A 261 -2.76 3.14 13.34
CA VAL A 261 -2.70 4.52 12.84
C VAL A 261 -1.37 5.14 13.21
N GLY A 262 -0.75 5.75 12.20
CA GLY A 262 0.50 6.49 12.32
C GLY A 262 0.24 7.99 12.29
N TYR A 263 0.91 8.69 13.20
CA TYR A 263 0.84 10.13 13.35
C TYR A 263 2.23 10.74 13.22
N SER A 264 2.29 11.93 12.64
CA SER A 264 3.48 12.77 12.71
C SER A 264 3.09 14.24 12.80
N ASP A 265 3.91 15.04 13.49
CA ASP A 265 3.75 16.48 13.59
C ASP A 265 3.93 17.20 12.24
N TYR A 266 4.61 16.56 11.27
CA TYR A 266 4.79 17.08 9.92
C TYR A 266 3.69 16.64 8.95
N LEU A 267 2.80 15.73 9.36
CA LEU A 267 1.82 15.12 8.49
C LEU A 267 0.70 16.10 8.11
N ASN A 268 0.39 16.18 6.82
CA ASN A 268 -0.77 16.87 6.29
C ASN A 268 -1.37 16.06 5.14
N GLN A 269 -2.51 16.50 4.59
CA GLN A 269 -3.21 15.76 3.54
C GLN A 269 -2.37 15.49 2.29
N TYR A 270 -1.49 16.41 1.91
CA TYR A 270 -0.69 16.29 0.68
C TYR A 270 0.44 15.28 0.88
N ASN A 271 1.29 15.52 1.88
CA ASN A 271 2.40 14.60 2.13
C ASN A 271 1.92 13.22 2.61
N ALA A 272 0.74 13.12 3.23
CA ALA A 272 0.13 11.82 3.54
C ALA A 272 -0.25 11.03 2.29
N LEU A 273 -0.83 11.68 1.27
CA LEU A 273 -1.14 11.02 0.01
C LEU A 273 0.13 10.60 -0.73
N PHE A 274 1.21 11.38 -0.64
CA PHE A 274 2.53 10.96 -1.13
C PHE A 274 2.99 9.68 -0.44
N LEU A 275 2.98 9.66 0.91
CA LEU A 275 3.38 8.50 1.69
C LEU A 275 2.51 7.27 1.38
N ILE A 276 1.20 7.45 1.22
CA ILE A 276 0.28 6.36 0.84
C ILE A 276 0.69 5.76 -0.51
N THR A 277 1.06 6.57 -1.51
CA THR A 277 1.56 6.05 -2.80
C THR A 277 2.83 5.22 -2.62
N ILE A 278 3.76 5.64 -1.74
CA ILE A 278 4.99 4.90 -1.45
C ILE A 278 4.71 3.61 -0.67
N LEU A 279 3.81 3.66 0.31
CA LEU A 279 3.35 2.51 1.09
C LEU A 279 2.65 1.47 0.21
N ASP A 280 1.90 1.93 -0.79
CA ASP A 280 1.20 1.07 -1.75
C ASP A 280 2.16 0.12 -2.50
N LYS A 281 3.41 0.54 -2.71
CA LYS A 281 4.47 -0.27 -3.32
C LYS A 281 4.97 -1.41 -2.42
N GLN A 282 4.68 -1.39 -1.12
CA GLN A 282 5.02 -2.50 -0.20
C GLN A 282 3.99 -3.63 -0.22
N ARG A 283 2.77 -3.37 -0.74
CA ARG A 283 1.61 -4.29 -0.63
C ARG A 283 1.83 -5.68 -1.19
N TYR A 284 2.66 -5.82 -2.22
CA TYR A 284 2.88 -7.13 -2.87
C TYR A 284 3.41 -8.19 -1.89
N LYS A 285 4.02 -7.75 -0.78
CA LYS A 285 4.56 -8.59 0.28
C LYS A 285 3.49 -9.15 1.23
N TYR A 286 2.29 -8.59 1.25
CA TYR A 286 1.28 -8.88 2.26
C TYR A 286 0.03 -9.54 1.67
N SER A 287 -0.57 -10.42 2.47
CA SER A 287 -1.80 -11.13 2.13
C SER A 287 -2.50 -11.59 3.42
N PHE A 288 -3.68 -12.21 3.31
CA PHE A 288 -4.33 -12.79 4.49
C PHE A 288 -3.43 -13.80 5.23
N GLY A 289 -2.63 -14.58 4.50
CA GLY A 289 -1.67 -15.53 5.07
C GLY A 289 -0.34 -14.89 5.52
N ARG A 290 -0.09 -13.62 5.17
CA ARG A 290 1.11 -12.86 5.55
C ARG A 290 0.72 -11.43 5.92
N SER A 291 0.24 -11.26 7.15
CA SER A 291 -0.19 -9.97 7.69
C SER A 291 0.95 -8.97 7.83
N TRP A 292 0.61 -7.68 7.75
CA TRP A 292 1.54 -6.57 7.97
C TRP A 292 1.54 -6.17 9.45
N THR A 293 2.10 -7.01 10.30
CA THR A 293 2.08 -6.88 11.77
C THR A 293 3.44 -7.17 12.41
N GLY A 294 3.64 -6.70 13.65
CA GLY A 294 4.83 -6.99 14.45
C GLY A 294 6.13 -6.59 13.74
N GLN A 295 7.14 -7.47 13.78
CA GLN A 295 8.45 -7.18 13.16
C GLN A 295 8.37 -6.83 11.68
N ARG A 296 7.41 -7.38 10.92
CA ARG A 296 7.24 -7.03 9.50
C ARG A 296 6.81 -5.59 9.30
N PHE A 297 6.01 -5.08 10.23
CA PHE A 297 5.59 -3.68 10.23
C PHE A 297 6.77 -2.80 10.66
N ASP A 298 7.41 -3.10 11.79
CA ASP A 298 8.51 -2.31 12.36
C ASP A 298 9.74 -2.20 11.44
N GLN A 299 10.00 -3.24 10.64
CA GLN A 299 11.11 -3.27 9.69
C GLN A 299 10.77 -2.66 8.33
N THR A 300 9.55 -2.17 8.13
CA THR A 300 9.14 -1.51 6.88
C THR A 300 10.01 -0.27 6.66
N LYS A 301 10.61 -0.18 5.48
CA LYS A 301 11.39 0.99 5.05
C LYS A 301 10.72 1.66 3.86
N LEU A 302 10.62 2.98 3.89
CA LEU A 302 10.06 3.80 2.82
C LEU A 302 11.20 4.52 2.10
N TYR A 303 11.23 4.42 0.77
CA TYR A 303 12.14 5.21 -0.05
C TYR A 303 11.53 6.58 -0.27
N LEU A 304 12.11 7.61 0.32
CA LEU A 304 11.55 8.96 0.38
C LEU A 304 12.58 10.02 -0.01
N PRO A 305 12.13 11.18 -0.52
CA PRO A 305 12.99 12.32 -0.78
C PRO A 305 13.55 12.88 0.53
N CYS A 306 14.83 13.28 0.52
CA CYS A 306 15.51 13.82 1.69
C CYS A 306 16.27 15.11 1.38
N LYS A 307 16.40 15.96 2.40
CA LYS A 307 17.19 17.18 2.40
C LYS A 307 18.67 16.86 2.56
N ASP A 308 19.55 17.84 2.30
CA ASP A 308 21.01 17.64 2.41
C ASP A 308 21.51 17.24 3.79
N ASN A 309 20.74 17.53 4.84
CA ASN A 309 21.00 17.13 6.22
C ASN A 309 20.54 15.69 6.54
N GLY A 310 19.98 14.95 5.57
CA GLY A 310 19.45 13.60 5.74
C GLY A 310 18.03 13.51 6.30
N SER A 311 17.36 14.64 6.61
CA SER A 311 15.96 14.61 7.07
C SER A 311 14.98 14.45 5.90
N ILE A 312 13.82 13.83 6.16
CA ILE A 312 12.73 13.69 5.18
C ILE A 312 12.30 15.06 4.64
N ASP A 313 12.15 15.16 3.31
CA ASP A 313 11.73 16.39 2.65
C ASP A 313 10.19 16.49 2.54
N TRP A 314 9.55 16.78 3.67
CA TRP A 314 8.10 16.93 3.78
C TRP A 314 7.51 18.03 2.87
N GLU A 315 8.27 19.10 2.68
CA GLU A 315 7.88 20.25 1.84
C GLU A 315 7.82 19.84 0.38
N PHE A 316 8.85 19.13 -0.12
CA PHE A 316 8.80 18.60 -1.47
C PHE A 316 7.65 17.59 -1.67
N MET A 317 7.37 16.71 -0.70
CA MET A 317 6.25 15.76 -0.81
C MET A 317 4.91 16.49 -0.96
N GLU A 318 4.71 17.57 -0.20
CA GLU A 318 3.52 18.42 -0.29
C GLU A 318 3.44 19.14 -1.65
N ASP A 319 4.51 19.85 -2.03
CA ASP A 319 4.57 20.62 -3.27
C ASP A 319 4.39 19.73 -4.50
N TYR A 320 4.98 18.53 -4.48
CA TYR A 320 4.85 17.55 -5.55
C TYR A 320 3.38 17.16 -5.74
N ILE A 321 2.66 16.78 -4.68
CA ILE A 321 1.25 16.41 -4.76
C ILE A 321 0.40 17.61 -5.20
N ARG A 322 0.66 18.82 -4.70
CA ARG A 322 -0.02 20.05 -5.13
C ARG A 322 0.20 20.37 -6.61
N SER A 323 1.33 19.97 -7.18
CA SER A 323 1.65 20.19 -8.59
C SER A 323 0.95 19.24 -9.55
N LEU A 324 0.42 18.12 -9.06
CA LEU A 324 -0.24 17.11 -9.88
C LEU A 324 -1.71 17.45 -10.18
N PRO A 325 -2.31 16.90 -11.25
CA PRO A 325 -3.73 17.04 -11.54
C PRO A 325 -4.61 16.70 -10.34
N ASN A 326 -5.62 17.55 -10.09
CA ASN A 326 -6.53 17.51 -8.94
C ASN A 326 -5.87 17.71 -7.56
N GLY A 327 -4.55 17.94 -7.49
CA GLY A 327 -3.86 18.26 -6.24
C GLY A 327 -4.39 19.52 -5.56
N ASN A 328 -4.84 20.50 -6.34
CA ASN A 328 -5.43 21.75 -5.87
C ASN A 328 -6.82 21.62 -5.21
N ILE A 329 -7.48 20.46 -5.33
CA ILE A 329 -8.84 20.22 -4.83
C ILE A 329 -8.93 19.06 -3.83
N ILE A 330 -7.78 18.57 -3.35
CA ILE A 330 -7.65 17.61 -2.24
C ILE A 330 -8.33 18.16 -0.99
#